data_AF-A0A6I1GLP9-F1
#
_entry.id   AF-A0A6I1GLP9-F1
#
_cell.length_a   1.000
_cell.length_b   1.000
_cell.length_c   1.000
_cell.angle_alpha   90.00
_cell.angle_beta   90.00
_cell.angle_gamma   90.00
#
_symmetry.space_group_name_H-M   'P 1'
#
loop_
_entity.id
_entity.type
_entity.pdbx_description
1 polymer ?
#
loop_
_entity_poly.entity_id
_entity_poly.type
_entity_poly.pdbx_seq_one_letter_code
_entity_poly.pdbx_strand_id
1 'polypeptide(L)'
;MGFDMMHHAVTTAAVAIPAEALSAWDRFVVWYGELPAGVKTVISLVLGAIVAYIAFKIVIRLIKGIVSAIIAAVLAFLLTTVPGNLLLNQAYDRVQDELSGITSQLK
;
A
#
# COMPACT_ATOMS: atom_id res chain seq x y z
N MET A 1 68.40 -20.49 -11.28
CA MET A 1 68.11 -19.19 -10.63
C MET A 1 67.07 -18.33 -11.40
N GLY A 2 66.42 -18.83 -12.46
CA GLY A 2 65.42 -18.05 -13.23
C GLY A 2 63.95 -18.46 -13.02
N PHE A 3 63.68 -19.63 -12.42
CA PHE A 3 62.32 -20.15 -12.25
C PHE A 3 61.62 -19.58 -11.00
N ASP A 4 62.36 -19.34 -9.91
CA ASP A 4 61.83 -18.69 -8.70
C ASP A 4 61.43 -17.22 -8.93
N MET A 5 62.11 -16.51 -9.83
CA MET A 5 61.75 -15.12 -10.17
C MET A 5 60.44 -15.02 -10.97
N MET A 6 60.01 -16.08 -11.67
CA MET A 6 58.70 -16.09 -12.36
C MET A 6 57.53 -16.29 -11.38
N HIS A 7 57.71 -17.05 -10.29
CA HIS A 7 56.67 -17.23 -9.27
C HIS A 7 56.44 -15.98 -8.40
N HIS A 8 57.48 -15.18 -8.17
CA HIS A 8 57.37 -13.91 -7.45
C HIS A 8 56.76 -12.76 -8.28
N ALA A 9 56.93 -12.80 -9.62
CA ALA A 9 56.34 -11.80 -10.51
C ALA A 9 54.81 -11.97 -10.66
N VAL A 10 54.31 -13.21 -10.65
CA VAL A 10 52.87 -13.49 -10.81
C VAL A 10 52.06 -13.18 -9.54
N THR A 11 52.69 -13.26 -8.36
CA THR A 11 52.01 -12.99 -7.07
C THR A 11 51.90 -11.49 -6.75
N THR A 12 52.66 -10.63 -7.44
CA THR A 12 52.66 -9.17 -7.22
C THR A 12 51.79 -8.42 -8.22
N ALA A 13 51.18 -9.11 -9.19
CA ALA A 13 49.99 -8.61 -9.87
C ALA A 13 48.76 -8.83 -8.98
N ALA A 14 48.83 -8.33 -7.74
CA ALA A 14 47.60 -7.94 -7.05
C ALA A 14 46.87 -7.05 -8.04
N VAL A 15 45.71 -7.49 -8.50
CA VAL A 15 44.86 -6.75 -9.42
C VAL A 15 44.48 -5.45 -8.73
N ALA A 16 45.36 -4.45 -8.81
CA ALA A 16 45.08 -3.08 -8.49
C ALA A 16 44.19 -2.61 -9.62
N ILE A 17 42.88 -2.91 -9.51
CA ILE A 17 41.89 -2.28 -10.37
C ILE A 17 42.09 -0.78 -10.14
N PRO A 18 42.55 -0.02 -11.15
CA PRO A 18 42.75 1.41 -10.96
C PRO A 18 41.40 2.01 -10.59
N ALA A 19 41.36 2.97 -9.66
CA ALA A 19 40.11 3.52 -9.12
C ALA A 19 39.20 4.05 -10.25
N GLU A 20 39.80 4.55 -11.33
CA GLU A 20 39.13 4.94 -12.59
C GLU A 20 38.43 3.81 -13.35
N ALA A 21 38.83 2.54 -13.22
CA ALA A 21 38.22 1.39 -13.88
C ALA A 21 37.05 0.77 -13.11
N LEU A 22 36.86 1.13 -11.83
CA LEU A 22 35.70 0.69 -11.04
C LEU A 22 34.45 1.43 -11.51
N SER A 23 33.39 0.66 -11.77
CA SER A 23 32.09 1.22 -12.12
C SER A 23 31.58 2.10 -10.97
N ALA A 24 30.68 3.04 -11.28
CA ALA A 24 30.07 3.88 -10.24
C ALA A 24 29.42 3.05 -9.12
N TRP A 25 28.95 1.85 -9.46
CA TRP A 25 28.38 0.91 -8.50
C TRP A 25 29.43 0.27 -7.60
N ASP A 26 30.56 -0.16 -8.13
CA ASP A 26 31.64 -0.74 -7.32
C ASP A 26 32.20 0.28 -6.32
N ARG A 27 32.34 1.54 -6.73
CA ARG A 27 32.76 2.63 -5.83
C ARG A 27 31.76 2.89 -4.71
N PHE A 28 30.46 2.81 -5.01
CA PHE A 28 29.41 2.94 -4.00
C PHE A 28 29.44 1.79 -2.99
N VAL A 29 29.67 0.56 -3.46
CA VAL A 29 29.78 -0.63 -2.59
C VAL A 29 31.00 -0.53 -1.67
N VAL A 30 32.16 -0.11 -2.19
CA VAL A 30 33.37 0.10 -1.39
C VAL A 30 33.15 1.19 -0.34
N TRP A 31 32.61 2.35 -0.73
CA TRP A 31 32.27 3.43 0.19
C TRP A 31 31.30 2.96 1.28
N TYR A 32 30.24 2.24 0.91
CA TYR A 32 29.29 1.68 1.87
C TYR A 32 29.97 0.66 2.81
N GLY A 33 30.90 -0.14 2.30
CA GLY A 33 31.70 -1.10 3.05
C GLY A 33 32.59 -0.45 4.12
N GLU A 34 33.15 0.72 3.82
CA GLU A 34 34.02 1.49 4.73
C GLU A 34 33.27 2.23 5.84
N LEU A 35 31.93 2.33 5.77
CA LEU A 35 31.15 3.04 6.78
C LEU A 35 31.14 2.32 8.15
N PRO A 36 31.20 3.08 9.27
CA PRO A 36 30.99 2.55 10.62
C PRO A 36 29.62 1.87 10.77
N ALA A 37 29.54 0.85 11.62
CA ALA A 37 28.32 0.05 11.80
C ALA A 37 27.07 0.89 12.11
N GLY A 38 27.20 1.93 12.94
CA GLY A 38 26.08 2.82 13.28
C GLY A 38 25.51 3.57 12.07
N VAL A 39 26.36 4.00 11.13
CA VAL A 39 25.91 4.72 9.92
C VAL A 39 25.19 3.76 8.96
N LYS A 40 25.69 2.53 8.81
CA LYS A 40 25.04 1.47 8.02
C LYS A 40 23.63 1.16 8.53
N THR A 41 23.46 1.06 9.86
CA THR A 41 22.16 0.83 10.48
C THR A 41 21.19 1.97 10.16
N VAL A 42 21.63 3.22 10.25
CA VAL A 42 20.80 4.38 9.92
C VAL A 42 20.40 4.36 8.44
N ILE A 43 21.33 4.08 7.53
CA ILE A 43 21.02 3.97 6.09
C ILE A 43 19.98 2.87 5.84
N SER A 44 20.16 1.69 6.44
CA SER A 44 19.21 0.58 6.30
C SER A 44 17.82 0.93 6.85
N LEU A 45 17.75 1.63 7.98
CA LEU A 45 16.48 2.09 8.56
C LEU A 45 15.79 3.10 7.65
N VAL A 46 16.53 4.05 7.08
CA VAL A 46 16.00 5.05 6.14
C VAL A 46 15.47 4.36 4.88
N LEU A 47 16.21 3.43 4.30
CA LEU A 47 15.74 2.66 3.15
C LEU A 47 14.46 1.88 3.48
N GLY A 48 14.44 1.20 4.63
CA GLY A 48 13.27 0.48 5.12
C GLY A 48 12.06 1.41 5.29
N ALA A 49 12.26 2.58 5.88
CA ALA A 49 11.21 3.59 6.07
C ALA A 49 10.66 4.13 4.74
N ILE A 50 11.53 4.36 3.74
CA ILE A 50 11.11 4.80 2.40
C ILE A 50 10.23 3.73 1.75
N VAL A 51 10.68 2.47 1.75
CA VAL A 51 9.92 1.36 1.16
C VAL A 51 8.58 1.18 1.90
N ALA A 52 8.60 1.19 3.23
CA ALA A 52 7.41 1.10 4.05
C ALA A 52 6.43 2.25 3.77
N TYR A 53 6.92 3.48 3.63
CA TYR A 53 6.09 4.63 3.31
C TYR A 53 5.39 4.48 1.94
N ILE A 54 6.10 3.99 0.93
CA ILE A 54 5.53 3.74 -0.39
C ILE A 54 4.41 2.69 -0.31
N ALA A 55 4.65 1.58 0.39
CA ALA A 55 3.64 0.54 0.61
C ALA A 55 2.42 1.09 1.37
N PHE A 56 2.65 1.84 2.45
CA PHE A 56 1.60 2.44 3.26
C PHE A 56 0.74 3.42 2.45
N LYS A 57 1.35 4.18 1.55
CA LYS A 57 0.63 5.11 0.65
C LYS A 57 -0.36 4.37 -0.26
N ILE A 58 -0.03 3.16 -0.72
CA ILE A 58 -0.94 2.32 -1.50
C ILE A 58 -2.13 1.88 -0.64
N VAL A 59 -1.85 1.42 0.59
CA VAL A 59 -2.88 1.00 1.55
C VAL A 59 -3.85 2.14 1.87
N ILE A 60 -3.34 3.35 2.13
CA ILE A 60 -4.20 4.52 2.40
C ILE A 60 -5.14 4.80 1.22
N ARG A 61 -4.64 4.71 -0.02
CA ARG A 61 -5.50 4.93 -1.19
C ARG A 61 -6.63 3.91 -1.27
N LEU A 62 -6.33 2.65 -0.95
CA LEU A 62 -7.35 1.59 -0.90
C LEU A 62 -8.38 1.86 0.20
N ILE A 63 -7.93 2.18 1.42
CA ILE A 63 -8.82 2.48 2.55
C ILE A 63 -9.72 3.66 2.24
N LYS A 64 -9.19 4.74 1.63
CA LYS A 64 -10.01 5.90 1.23
C LYS A 64 -11.14 5.50 0.29
N GLY A 65 -10.86 4.63 -0.68
CA GLY A 65 -11.90 4.09 -1.57
C GLY A 65 -12.97 3.32 -0.80
N ILE A 66 -12.56 2.40 0.08
CA ILE A 66 -13.47 1.60 0.90
C ILE A 66 -14.34 2.48 1.80
N VAL A 67 -13.74 3.42 2.53
CA VAL A 67 -14.48 4.34 3.42
C VAL A 67 -15.49 5.17 2.62
N SER A 68 -15.11 5.68 1.46
CA SER A 68 -16.03 6.43 0.60
C SER A 68 -17.20 5.57 0.11
N ALA A 69 -16.93 4.31 -0.23
CA ALA A 69 -17.95 3.36 -0.67
C ALA A 69 -18.92 3.00 0.47
N ILE A 70 -18.42 2.81 1.69
CA ILE A 70 -19.25 2.57 2.88
C ILE A 70 -20.14 3.78 3.15
N ILE A 71 -19.58 5.00 3.13
CA ILE A 71 -20.37 6.22 3.33
C ILE A 71 -21.47 6.33 2.26
N ALA A 72 -21.12 6.12 0.99
CA ALA A 72 -22.10 6.14 -0.10
C ALA A 72 -23.19 5.07 0.09
N ALA A 73 -22.82 3.86 0.50
CA ALA A 73 -23.78 2.78 0.76
C ALA A 73 -24.72 3.11 1.92
N VAL A 74 -24.19 3.66 3.03
CA VAL A 74 -25.00 4.09 4.17
C VAL A 74 -25.93 5.25 3.78
N LEU A 75 -25.44 6.24 3.04
CA LEU A 75 -26.27 7.35 2.56
C LEU A 75 -27.40 6.85 1.66
N ALA A 76 -27.10 5.98 0.69
CA ALA A 76 -28.11 5.38 -0.19
C ALA A 76 -29.12 4.54 0.60
N PHE A 77 -28.64 3.77 1.58
CA PHE A 77 -29.48 2.95 2.44
C PHE A 77 -30.42 3.81 3.28
N LEU A 78 -29.92 4.86 3.93
CA LEU A 78 -30.72 5.80 4.71
C LEU A 78 -31.73 6.56 3.83
N LEU A 79 -31.32 6.99 2.63
CA LEU A 79 -32.22 7.61 1.66
C LEU A 79 -33.35 6.68 1.22
N THR A 80 -33.10 5.37 1.18
CA THR A 80 -34.10 4.40 0.71
C THR A 80 -35.00 3.93 1.84
N THR A 81 -34.44 3.70 3.04
CA THR A 81 -35.17 3.13 4.17
C THR A 81 -36.10 4.13 4.86
N VAL A 82 -35.70 5.39 5.04
CA VAL A 82 -36.52 6.39 5.74
C VAL A 82 -37.82 6.71 4.97
N PRO A 83 -37.79 7.12 3.69
CA PRO A 83 -39.02 7.32 2.92
C PRO A 83 -39.68 6.01 2.50
N GLY A 84 -38.92 4.94 2.26
CA GLY A 84 -39.47 3.63 1.88
C GLY A 84 -40.42 3.07 2.95
N ASN A 85 -40.06 3.19 4.23
CA ASN A 85 -40.94 2.77 5.34
C ASN A 85 -42.21 3.63 5.45
N LEU A 86 -42.10 4.94 5.19
CA LEU A 86 -43.25 5.86 5.22
C LEU A 86 -44.20 5.63 4.04
N LEU A 87 -43.67 5.32 2.85
CA LEU A 87 -44.48 4.97 1.67
C LEU A 87 -45.26 3.67 1.87
N LEU A 88 -44.63 2.67 2.50
CA LEU A 88 -45.29 1.41 2.82
C LEU A 88 -46.42 1.60 3.84
N ASN A 89 -46.19 2.40 4.89
CA ASN A 89 -47.24 2.71 5.87
C ASN A 89 -48.41 3.46 5.23
N GLN A 90 -48.14 4.48 4.39
CA GLN A 90 -49.20 5.20 3.70
C GLN A 90 -49.96 4.33 2.69
N ALA A 91 -49.28 3.43 1.98
CA ALA A 91 -49.94 2.49 1.09
C ALA A 91 -50.79 1.48 1.88
N TYR A 92 -50.29 1.02 3.03
CA TYR A 92 -51.01 0.12 3.92
C TYR A 92 -52.28 0.76 4.48
N ASP A 93 -52.20 1.99 4.99
CA ASP A 93 -53.34 2.73 5.52
C ASP A 93 -54.45 2.90 4.46
N ARG A 94 -54.08 3.21 3.20
CA ARG A 94 -55.05 3.31 2.09
C ARG A 94 -55.75 1.99 1.80
N VAL A 95 -55.02 0.87 1.81
CA VAL A 95 -55.60 -0.46 1.58
C VAL A 95 -56.52 -0.86 2.72
N GLN A 96 -56.15 -0.55 3.96
CA GLN A 96 -56.97 -0.82 5.15
C GLN A 96 -58.30 -0.05 5.11
N ASP A 97 -58.28 1.22 4.70
CA ASP A 97 -59.47 2.05 4.54
C ASP A 97 -60.41 1.53 3.44
N GLU A 98 -59.84 1.11 2.30
CA GLU A 98 -60.60 0.55 1.17
C GLU A 98 -61.30 -0.77 1.57
N LEU A 99 -60.57 -1.67 2.25
CA LEU A 99 -61.12 -2.93 2.74
C LEU A 99 -62.25 -2.71 3.77
N SER A 100 -62.08 -1.73 4.66
CA SER A 100 -63.08 -1.41 5.69
C SER A 100 -64.35 -0.79 5.06
N GLY A 101 -64.19 0.02 4.01
CA GLY A 101 -65.30 0.55 3.20
C GLY A 101 -66.08 -0.53 2.45
N ILE A 102 -65.40 -1.51 1.86
CA ILE A 102 -66.05 -2.64 1.17
C ILE A 102 -66.83 -3.51 2.17
N THR A 103 -66.23 -3.79 3.33
CA THR A 103 -66.84 -4.64 4.37
C THR A 103 -68.11 -4.01 4.96
N SER A 104 -68.17 -2.69 5.04
CA SER A 104 -69.35 -1.96 5.53
C SER A 104 -70.48 -1.84 4.52
N GLN A 105 -70.20 -1.93 3.21
CA GLN A 105 -71.24 -2.03 2.18
C GLN A 105 -71.83 -3.43 2.01
N LEU A 106 -71.11 -4.45 2.49
CA LEU A 106 -71.55 -5.84 2.48
C LEU A 106 -72.44 -6.20 3.68
N LYS A 107 -72.69 -5.28 4.62
CA LYS A 107 -73.44 -5.50 5.86
C LYS A 107 -74.69 -4.64 5.92
#